data_AF-A0A370I791-F1
#
_entry.id   AF-A0A370I791-F1
#
_cell.length_a   1.000
_cell.length_b   1.000
_cell.length_c   1.000
_cell.angle_alpha   90.00
_cell.angle_beta   90.00
_cell.angle_gamma   90.00
#
_symmetry.space_group_name_H-M   'P 1'
#
loop_
_entity.id
_entity.type
_entity.pdbx_description
1 polymer ?
#
loop_
_entity_poly.entity_id
_entity_poly.type
_entity_poly.pdbx_seq_one_letter_code
_entity_poly.pdbx_strand_id
1 'polypeptide(L)'
;MAVGVSPDEWKRLLAQANDKQLALDPEVGRGLDRVCDDHIGRLQQVLDLIGGISRITGFGDFPSGTTLAAKFSHTAAGTDRSLETMVQQHIDTVNTVKEVLAKAISNFTTQDQSSATAITSTEVPQ
;
A
#
# COMPACT_ATOMS: atom_id res chain seq x y z
N MET A 1 2.58 -20.32 0.03
CA MET A 1 2.89 -19.37 1.12
C MET A 1 2.37 -18.01 0.71
N ALA A 2 1.17 -17.63 1.14
CA ALA A 2 0.69 -16.25 1.00
C ALA A 2 1.20 -15.48 2.23
N VAL A 3 2.37 -14.86 2.10
CA VAL A 3 2.90 -13.96 3.14
C VAL A 3 2.28 -12.60 2.86
N GLY A 4 1.10 -12.36 3.43
CA GLY A 4 0.40 -11.07 3.33
C GLY A 4 -1.11 -11.21 3.14
N VAL A 5 -1.85 -10.35 3.85
CA VAL A 5 -3.28 -10.10 3.66
C VAL A 5 -3.54 -9.68 2.22
N SER A 6 -4.53 -10.29 1.57
CA SER A 6 -4.81 -10.05 0.14
C SER A 6 -5.40 -8.65 -0.13
N PRO A 7 -5.27 -8.08 -1.35
CA PRO A 7 -5.80 -6.74 -1.65
C PRO A 7 -7.30 -6.60 -1.35
N ASP A 8 -8.10 -7.64 -1.60
CA ASP A 8 -9.53 -7.64 -1.32
C ASP A 8 -9.84 -7.66 0.18
N GLU A 9 -8.99 -8.30 0.97
CA GLU A 9 -9.10 -8.31 2.42
C GLU A 9 -8.77 -6.94 3.02
N TRP A 10 -7.79 -6.22 2.46
CA TRP A 10 -7.55 -4.82 2.82
C TRP A 10 -8.71 -3.90 2.46
N LYS A 11 -9.32 -4.05 1.28
CA LYS A 11 -10.54 -3.32 0.91
C LYS A 11 -11.69 -3.60 1.87
N ARG A 12 -11.83 -4.85 2.34
CA ARG A 12 -12.82 -5.23 3.36
C ARG A 12 -12.52 -4.59 4.72
N LEU A 13 -11.26 -4.51 5.12
CA LEU A 13 -10.86 -3.80 6.34
C LEU A 13 -11.11 -2.29 6.22
N LEU A 14 -10.93 -1.72 5.03
CA LEU A 14 -11.26 -0.31 4.75
C LEU A 14 -12.75 -0.04 4.91
N ALA A 15 -13.60 -0.94 4.41
CA ALA A 15 -15.05 -0.84 4.60
C ALA A 15 -15.41 -0.87 6.10
N GLN A 16 -14.86 -1.81 6.87
CA GLN A 16 -15.06 -1.88 8.33
C GLN A 16 -14.57 -0.63 9.07
N ALA A 17 -13.44 -0.06 8.64
CA ALA A 17 -12.95 1.20 9.18
C ALA A 17 -13.89 2.37 8.82
N ASN A 18 -14.41 2.43 7.59
CA ASN A 18 -15.40 3.46 7.24
C ASN A 18 -16.70 3.34 8.04
N ASP A 19 -17.10 2.12 8.40
CA ASP A 19 -18.27 1.82 9.24
C ASP A 19 -18.00 1.97 10.75
N LYS A 20 -16.83 2.50 11.15
CA LYS A 20 -16.40 2.68 12.54
C LYS A 20 -16.28 1.39 13.36
N GLN A 21 -16.20 0.25 12.70
CA GLN A 21 -16.06 -1.06 13.34
C GLN A 21 -14.60 -1.41 13.64
N LEU A 22 -13.65 -0.66 13.06
CA LEU A 22 -12.22 -0.79 13.31
C LEU A 22 -11.68 0.51 13.93
N ALA A 23 -11.07 0.38 15.11
CA ALA A 23 -10.38 1.46 15.80
C ALA A 23 -8.93 1.03 16.08
N LEU A 24 -7.98 1.94 15.89
CA LEU A 24 -6.57 1.70 16.11
C LEU A 24 -5.98 2.81 16.97
N ASP A 25 -5.14 2.42 17.92
CA ASP A 25 -4.40 3.36 18.73
C ASP A 25 -3.51 4.29 17.85
N PRO A 26 -3.54 5.62 18.07
CA PRO A 26 -2.82 6.58 17.25
C PRO A 26 -1.29 6.45 17.26
N GLU A 27 -0.68 5.90 18.32
CA GLU A 27 0.77 5.69 18.38
C GLU A 27 1.17 4.48 17.53
N VAL A 28 0.41 3.39 17.63
CA VAL A 28 0.58 2.20 16.77
C VAL A 28 0.33 2.58 15.30
N GLY A 29 -0.69 3.37 15.04
CA GLY A 29 -1.01 3.87 13.70
C GLY A 29 0.11 4.68 13.06
N ARG A 30 0.76 5.58 13.80
CA ARG A 30 1.94 6.34 13.31
C ARG A 30 3.13 5.45 12.99
N GLY A 31 3.37 4.40 13.78
CA GLY A 31 4.42 3.42 13.51
C GLY A 31 4.16 2.65 12.21
N LEU A 32 2.92 2.20 12.01
CA LEU A 32 2.52 1.48 10.80
C LEU A 32 2.55 2.36 9.54
N ASP A 33 2.13 3.62 9.66
CA ASP A 33 2.18 4.59 8.55
C ASP A 33 3.61 4.78 8.02
N ARG A 34 4.58 4.94 8.93
CA ARG A 34 6.01 5.01 8.58
C ARG A 34 6.51 3.74 7.88
N VAL A 35 6.12 2.57 8.36
CA VAL A 35 6.49 1.30 7.72
C VAL A 35 5.92 1.20 6.31
N CYS A 36 4.69 1.65 6.10
CA CYS A 36 4.08 1.72 4.78
C CYS A 36 4.83 2.68 3.86
N ASP A 37 5.24 3.86 4.34
CA ASP A 37 6.04 4.82 3.56
C ASP A 37 7.40 4.24 3.16
N ASP A 38 8.12 3.63 4.10
CA ASP A 38 9.41 2.99 3.83
C ASP A 38 9.27 1.87 2.81
N HIS A 39 8.17 1.11 2.86
CA HIS A 39 7.91 0.01 1.93
C HIS A 39 7.54 0.53 0.54
N ILE A 40 6.68 1.55 0.43
CA ILE A 40 6.38 2.22 -0.84
C ILE A 40 7.66 2.78 -1.46
N GLY A 41 8.52 3.42 -0.67
CA GLY A 41 9.80 3.95 -1.16
C GLY A 41 10.70 2.87 -1.75
N ARG A 42 10.77 1.67 -1.15
CA ARG A 42 11.50 0.53 -1.73
C ARG A 42 10.87 0.04 -3.01
N LEU A 43 9.54 -0.02 -3.10
CA LEU A 43 8.85 -0.44 -4.32
C LEU A 43 9.05 0.56 -5.47
N GLN A 44 9.08 1.85 -5.17
CA GLN A 44 9.43 2.89 -6.15
C GLN A 44 10.87 2.72 -6.68
N GLN A 45 11.84 2.41 -5.81
CA GLN A 45 13.20 2.09 -6.25
C GLN A 45 13.22 0.87 -7.19
N VAL A 46 12.38 -0.13 -6.94
CA VAL A 46 12.25 -1.29 -7.83
C VAL A 46 11.66 -0.88 -9.18
N LEU A 47 10.67 0.00 -9.22
CA LEU A 47 10.14 0.55 -10.48
C LEU A 47 11.21 1.27 -11.29
N ASP A 48 12.07 2.06 -10.63
CA ASP A 48 13.17 2.75 -11.31
C ASP A 48 14.14 1.75 -11.98
N LEU A 49 14.46 0.66 -11.29
CA LEU A 49 15.29 -0.43 -11.84
C LEU A 49 14.60 -1.12 -13.02
N ILE A 50 13.30 -1.39 -12.93
CA ILE A 50 12.49 -1.97 -14.02
C ILE A 50 12.49 -1.04 -15.23
N GLY A 51 12.41 0.27 -15.03
CA GLY A 51 12.54 1.28 -16.08
C GLY A 51 13.88 1.22 -16.83
N GLY A 52 14.95 0.81 -16.15
CA GLY A 52 16.23 0.51 -16.80
C GLY A 52 16.19 -0.75 -17.67
N ILE A 53 15.54 -1.81 -17.19
CA ILE A 53 15.40 -3.08 -17.92
C ILE A 53 14.53 -2.90 -19.17
N SER A 54 13.49 -2.07 -19.11
CA SER A 54 12.61 -1.82 -20.26
C SER A 54 13.31 -1.12 -21.43
N ARG A 55 14.46 -0.49 -21.18
CA ARG A 55 15.27 0.25 -22.16
C ARG A 55 16.64 -0.36 -22.39
N ILE A 56 16.82 -1.63 -22.03
CA ILE A 56 18.11 -2.29 -22.16
C ILE A 56 18.55 -2.35 -23.63
N THR A 57 19.79 -1.97 -23.87
CA THR A 57 20.45 -1.99 -25.19
C THR A 57 21.79 -2.71 -25.08
N GLY A 58 22.56 -2.82 -26.18
CA GLY A 58 23.91 -3.39 -26.15
C GLY A 58 24.00 -4.87 -26.53
N PHE A 59 22.92 -5.47 -27.04
CA PHE A 59 22.96 -6.85 -27.55
C PHE A 59 23.46 -6.97 -29.00
N GLY A 60 23.79 -5.85 -29.65
CA GLY A 60 24.18 -5.79 -31.05
C GLY A 60 23.02 -5.95 -32.04
N ASP A 61 23.32 -5.89 -33.34
CA ASP A 61 22.32 -5.83 -34.42
C ASP A 61 21.96 -7.20 -35.01
N PHE A 62 22.53 -8.28 -34.47
CA PHE A 62 22.13 -9.63 -34.86
C PHE A 62 20.67 -9.89 -34.48
N PRO A 63 19.92 -10.72 -35.25
CA PRO A 63 18.52 -11.04 -34.92
C PRO A 63 18.30 -11.61 -33.51
N SER A 64 19.31 -12.29 -32.94
CA SER A 64 19.30 -12.76 -31.57
C SER A 64 19.35 -11.63 -30.55
N GLY A 65 20.12 -10.57 -30.82
CA GLY A 65 20.26 -9.41 -29.95
C GLY A 65 18.98 -8.58 -29.88
N THR A 66 18.34 -8.36 -31.03
CA THR A 66 17.03 -7.68 -31.09
C THR A 66 15.94 -8.48 -30.37
N THR A 67 15.93 -9.81 -30.53
CA THR A 67 15.00 -10.71 -29.83
C THR A 67 15.21 -10.65 -28.31
N LEU A 68 16.46 -10.61 -27.85
CA LEU A 68 16.77 -10.56 -26.42
C LEU A 68 16.34 -9.21 -25.81
N ALA A 69 16.63 -8.09 -26.49
CA ALA A 69 16.15 -6.77 -26.07
C ALA A 69 14.62 -6.74 -25.93
N ALA A 70 13.89 -7.28 -26.92
CA ALA A 70 12.44 -7.36 -26.88
C ALA A 70 11.93 -8.20 -25.70
N LYS A 71 12.56 -9.35 -25.41
CA LYS A 71 12.18 -10.20 -24.26
C LYS A 71 12.32 -9.48 -22.93
N PHE A 72 13.43 -8.78 -22.70
CA PHE A 72 13.63 -8.00 -21.47
C PHE A 72 12.64 -6.85 -21.37
N SER A 73 12.41 -6.13 -22.47
CA SER A 73 11.42 -5.05 -22.52
C SER A 73 10.01 -5.53 -22.16
N HIS A 74 9.55 -6.64 -22.73
CA HIS A 74 8.23 -7.21 -22.43
C HIS A 74 8.11 -7.77 -21.02
N THR A 75 9.19 -8.32 -20.47
CA THR A 75 9.21 -8.81 -19.09
C THR A 75 9.12 -7.65 -18.11
N ALA A 76 9.82 -6.55 -18.41
CA ALA A 76 9.86 -5.37 -17.58
C ALA A 76 8.53 -4.60 -17.58
N ALA A 77 7.96 -4.32 -18.76
CA ALA A 77 6.84 -3.39 -18.92
C ALA A 77 5.88 -3.77 -20.06
N GLY A 78 4.72 -3.10 -20.10
CA GLY A 78 3.81 -3.13 -21.26
C GLY A 78 2.92 -4.37 -21.38
N THR A 79 2.85 -5.22 -20.34
CA THR A 79 1.88 -6.32 -20.27
C THR A 79 1.22 -6.36 -18.89
N ASP A 80 0.01 -6.91 -18.79
CA ASP A 80 -0.73 -7.02 -17.52
C ASP A 80 -0.02 -7.86 -16.44
N ARG A 81 0.99 -8.64 -16.85
CA ARG A 81 1.84 -9.47 -15.96
C ARG A 81 3.30 -9.05 -15.98
N SER A 82 3.58 -7.84 -16.49
CA SER A 82 4.93 -7.28 -16.45
C SER A 82 5.35 -6.97 -15.01
N LEU A 83 6.66 -6.90 -14.79
CA LEU A 83 7.19 -6.52 -13.48
C LEU A 83 6.68 -5.16 -13.04
N GLU A 84 6.60 -4.18 -13.95
CA GLU A 84 6.02 -2.85 -13.71
C GLU A 84 4.59 -2.96 -13.18
N THR A 85 3.72 -3.69 -13.88
CA THR A 85 2.31 -3.83 -13.47
C THR A 85 2.18 -4.51 -12.11
N MET A 86 2.94 -5.57 -11.85
CA MET A 86 2.90 -6.30 -10.57
C MET A 86 3.36 -5.43 -9.40
N VAL A 87 4.44 -4.66 -9.59
CA VAL A 87 4.94 -3.76 -8.55
C VAL A 87 3.98 -2.60 -8.31
N GLN A 88 3.37 -2.05 -9.36
CA GLN A 88 2.35 -1.01 -9.22
C GLN A 88 1.13 -1.51 -8.44
N GLN A 89 0.61 -2.70 -8.76
CA GLN A 89 -0.48 -3.33 -8.00
C GLN A 89 -0.13 -3.51 -6.52
N HIS A 90 1.14 -3.82 -6.22
CA HIS A 90 1.59 -3.94 -4.84
C HIS A 90 1.64 -2.58 -4.14
N ILE A 91 2.13 -1.53 -4.81
CA ILE A 91 2.08 -0.14 -4.30
C ILE A 91 0.64 0.26 -3.98
N ASP A 92 -0.30 -0.01 -4.90
CA ASP A 92 -1.72 0.32 -4.73
C ASP A 92 -2.33 -0.41 -3.52
N THR A 93 -1.92 -1.66 -3.30
CA THR A 93 -2.32 -2.44 -2.11
C THR A 93 -1.80 -1.78 -0.84
N VAL A 94 -0.54 -1.37 -0.80
CA VAL A 94 0.07 -0.72 0.38
C VAL A 94 -0.56 0.65 0.65
N ASN A 95 -0.89 1.41 -0.39
CA ASN A 95 -1.66 2.65 -0.24
C ASN A 95 -3.05 2.39 0.37
N THR A 96 -3.73 1.32 -0.05
CA THR A 96 -5.00 0.91 0.57
C THR A 96 -4.82 0.63 2.07
N VAL A 97 -3.71 -0.02 2.47
CA VAL A 97 -3.39 -0.23 3.89
C VAL A 97 -3.27 1.10 4.64
N LYS A 98 -2.56 2.09 4.08
CA LYS A 98 -2.42 3.41 4.69
C LYS A 98 -3.77 4.08 4.93
N GLU A 99 -4.68 4.00 3.95
CA GLU A 99 -6.03 4.55 4.08
C GLU A 99 -6.81 3.88 5.21
N VAL A 100 -6.72 2.56 5.34
CA VAL A 100 -7.34 1.79 6.44
C VAL A 100 -6.83 2.29 7.79
N LEU A 101 -5.51 2.45 7.93
CA LEU A 101 -4.89 2.90 9.17
C LEU A 101 -5.33 4.32 9.54
N ALA A 102 -5.32 5.24 8.58
CA ALA A 102 -5.77 6.62 8.81
C ALA A 102 -7.24 6.67 9.27
N LYS A 103 -8.11 5.86 8.67
CA LYS A 103 -9.52 5.76 9.06
C LYS A 103 -9.69 5.15 10.46
N ALA A 104 -8.97 4.07 10.76
CA ALA A 104 -9.04 3.42 12.07
C ALA A 104 -8.57 4.33 13.21
N ILE A 105 -7.53 5.15 12.99
CA ILE A 105 -7.06 6.17 13.94
C ILE A 105 -8.15 7.24 14.15
N SER A 106 -8.75 7.75 13.07
CA SER A 106 -9.82 8.74 13.15
C SER A 106 -11.06 8.24 13.91
N ASN A 107 -11.37 6.95 13.80
CA ASN A 107 -12.46 6.34 14.57
C ASN A 107 -12.14 6.29 16.05
N PHE A 108 -10.91 5.89 16.40
CA PHE A 108 -10.45 5.84 17.78
C PHE A 108 -10.57 7.22 18.44
N THR A 109 -10.09 8.28 17.80
CA THR A 109 -10.17 9.65 18.35
C THR A 109 -11.60 10.12 18.53
N THR A 110 -12.50 9.75 17.61
CA THR A 110 -13.93 10.10 17.70
C THR A 110 -14.60 9.37 18.86
N GLN A 111 -14.28 8.09 19.05
CA GLN A 111 -14.82 7.28 20.12
C GLN A 111 -14.32 7.76 21.49
N ASP A 112 -13.03 8.05 21.61
CA ASP A 112 -12.41 8.58 22.83
C ASP A 112 -13.03 9.92 23.27
N GLN A 113 -13.19 10.86 22.33
CA GLN A 113 -13.88 12.14 22.59
C GLN A 113 -15.34 11.94 23.04
N SER A 114 -16.04 10.99 22.42
CA SER A 114 -17.45 10.68 22.76
C SER A 114 -17.55 10.09 24.16
N SER A 115 -16.64 9.18 24.51
CA SER A 115 -16.54 8.59 25.85
C SER A 115 -16.19 9.63 26.91
N ALA A 116 -15.21 10.50 26.65
CA ALA A 116 -14.83 11.58 27.57
C ALA A 116 -15.99 12.57 27.82
N THR A 117 -16.77 12.90 26.77
CA THR A 117 -17.95 13.76 26.90
C THR A 117 -19.06 13.10 27.72
N ALA A 118 -19.31 11.80 27.52
CA ALA A 118 -20.31 11.07 28.29
C ALA A 118 -19.96 10.95 29.77
N ILE A 119 -18.67 10.71 30.10
CA ILE A 119 -18.19 10.67 31.48
C ILE A 119 -18.33 12.06 32.12
N THR A 120 -17.92 13.13 31.43
CA THR A 120 -18.07 14.52 31.93
C THR A 120 -19.52 14.89 32.20
N SER A 121 -20.46 14.48 31.34
CA SER A 121 -21.91 14.72 31.55
C SER A 121 -22.50 13.91 32.72
N THR A 122 -21.86 12.81 33.12
CA THR A 122 -22.31 11.98 34.25
C THR A 122 -21.68 12.45 35.58
N GLU A 123 -20.57 13.18 35.52
CA GLU A 123 -19.81 13.69 36.68
C GLU A 123 -20.21 15.13 37.10
N VAL A 124 -21.39 15.62 36.66
CA VAL A 124 -22.01 16.83 37.24
C VAL A 124 -23.08 16.41 38.28
N PRO A 125 -22.72 16.15 39.55
CA PRO A 125 -23.69 16.12 40.62
C PRO A 125 -24.14 17.55 40.95
N GLN A 126 -25.43 17.69 41.23
CA GLN A 126 -26.05 18.90 41.79
C GLN A 126 -25.50 19.28 43.17
#